data_AF-A0A837HNW4-F1
#
_entry.id   AF-A0A837HNW4-F1
#
_cell.length_a   1.000
_cell.length_b   1.000
_cell.length_c   1.000
_cell.angle_alpha   90.00
_cell.angle_beta   90.00
_cell.angle_gamma   90.00
#
_symmetry.space_group_name_H-M   'P 1'
#
loop_
_entity.id
_entity.type
_entity.pdbx_description
1 polymer ?
#
loop_
_entity_poly.entity_id
_entity_poly.type
_entity_poly.pdbx_seq_one_letter_code
_entity_poly.pdbx_strand_id
1 'polypeptide(L)'
;MTILNVPYIEAQPNNCGIACIAMLVAYKTNVFLKVNKLAYKYKNSDNYIDNIGWKHDSLISILNKFGLHAYRAGEQSFLQIIESVKQNNPVIVSLIVPKVNNLSIKGIYIPKNKLLSSTGHLCVIVGINNSDLMLHDPRNIGKYKNNLKITFKEFQRVFTGRCIYLK
;
A
#
# COMPACT_ATOMS: atom_id res chain seq x y z
N MET A 1 4.67 -21.00 -1.47
CA MET A 1 3.76 -19.84 -1.36
C MET A 1 4.05 -19.16 -0.03
N THR A 2 4.27 -17.85 -0.01
CA THR A 2 4.50 -17.07 1.21
C THR A 2 3.31 -16.14 1.41
N ILE A 3 2.64 -16.22 2.55
CA ILE A 3 1.55 -15.30 2.94
C ILE A 3 1.85 -14.83 4.35
N LEU A 4 1.79 -13.52 4.55
CA LEU A 4 1.99 -12.87 5.83
C LEU A 4 0.63 -12.60 6.46
N ASN A 5 0.52 -12.86 7.77
CA ASN A 5 -0.69 -12.58 8.55
C ASN A 5 -0.79 -11.10 8.94
N VAL A 6 -0.61 -10.20 7.96
CA VAL A 6 -0.77 -8.76 8.17
C VAL A 6 -2.26 -8.47 8.38
N PRO A 7 -2.65 -7.78 9.46
CA PRO A 7 -4.05 -7.40 9.65
C PRO A 7 -4.52 -6.46 8.55
N TYR A 8 -5.72 -6.70 8.03
CA TYR A 8 -6.37 -5.77 7.10
C TYR A 8 -6.95 -4.56 7.85
N ILE A 9 -6.65 -3.36 7.37
CA ILE A 9 -7.23 -2.12 7.91
C ILE A 9 -7.73 -1.25 6.75
N GLU A 10 -9.01 -0.89 6.81
CA GLU A 10 -9.64 0.00 5.84
C GLU A 10 -9.19 1.46 6.02
N ALA A 11 -8.99 2.15 4.91
CA ALA A 11 -8.73 3.57 4.88
C ALA A 11 -10.02 4.39 4.85
N GLN A 12 -9.96 5.54 5.50
CA GLN A 12 -10.84 6.65 5.20
C GLN A 12 -10.41 7.34 3.89
N PRO A 13 -11.27 8.13 3.23
CA PRO A 13 -10.92 8.86 2.01
C PRO A 13 -9.57 9.60 2.14
N ASN A 14 -8.73 9.47 1.11
CA ASN A 14 -7.38 10.05 1.01
C ASN A 14 -6.35 9.60 2.08
N ASN A 15 -6.66 8.57 2.88
CA ASN A 15 -5.80 8.06 3.95
C ASN A 15 -5.27 6.65 3.68
N CYS A 16 -5.14 6.24 2.41
CA CYS A 16 -4.60 4.92 2.05
C CYS A 16 -3.19 4.68 2.61
N GLY A 17 -2.32 5.69 2.58
CA GLY A 17 -0.99 5.60 3.19
C GLY A 17 -1.03 5.37 4.70
N ILE A 18 -1.91 6.06 5.42
CA ILE A 18 -2.07 5.92 6.88
C ILE A 18 -2.66 4.56 7.26
N ALA A 19 -3.59 4.03 6.47
CA ALA A 19 -4.07 2.66 6.64
C ALA A 19 -2.94 1.65 6.44
N CYS A 20 -2.08 1.84 5.43
CA CYS A 20 -0.88 1.02 5.24
C CYS A 20 0.07 1.08 6.44
N ILE A 21 0.30 2.26 7.02
CA ILE A 21 1.06 2.38 8.28
C ILE A 21 0.41 1.57 9.40
N ALA A 22 -0.89 1.73 9.60
CA ALA A 22 -1.61 1.03 10.66
C ALA A 22 -1.51 -0.49 10.50
N MET A 23 -1.57 -1.01 9.26
CA MET A 23 -1.39 -2.44 8.97
C MET A 23 0.01 -2.93 9.36
N LEU A 24 1.07 -2.19 8.97
CA LEU A 24 2.45 -2.54 9.28
C LEU A 24 2.75 -2.46 10.78
N VAL A 25 2.23 -1.43 11.48
CA VAL A 25 2.35 -1.31 12.94
C VAL A 25 1.64 -2.46 13.63
N ALA A 26 0.40 -2.77 13.26
CA ALA A 26 -0.35 -3.88 13.84
C ALA A 26 0.39 -5.21 13.61
N TYR A 27 0.93 -5.44 12.42
CA TYR A 27 1.69 -6.64 12.10
C TYR A 27 2.97 -6.80 12.93
N LYS A 28 3.76 -5.71 13.09
CA LYS A 28 5.07 -5.78 13.76
C LYS A 28 5.00 -5.64 15.29
N THR A 29 3.97 -4.99 15.81
CA THR A 29 3.89 -4.62 17.24
C THR A 29 2.65 -5.15 17.95
N ASN A 30 1.71 -5.76 17.22
CA ASN A 30 0.39 -6.14 17.71
C ASN A 30 -0.47 -4.96 18.22
N VAL A 31 -0.10 -3.72 17.89
CA VAL A 31 -0.85 -2.50 18.25
C VAL A 31 -1.76 -2.06 17.10
N PHE A 32 -3.06 -2.03 17.35
CA PHE A 32 -4.06 -1.61 16.37
C PHE A 32 -4.34 -0.11 16.47
N LEU A 33 -3.99 0.63 15.42
CA LEU A 33 -4.16 2.07 15.34
C LEU A 33 -5.46 2.44 14.61
N LYS A 34 -6.20 3.41 15.13
CA LYS A 34 -7.34 4.01 14.43
C LYS A 34 -6.84 4.98 13.36
N VAL A 35 -7.14 4.69 12.09
CA VAL A 35 -6.65 5.47 10.92
C VAL A 35 -6.97 6.95 11.03
N ASN A 36 -8.18 7.32 11.44
CA ASN A 36 -8.59 8.73 11.59
C ASN A 36 -7.79 9.47 12.67
N LYS A 37 -7.55 8.85 13.83
CA LYS A 37 -6.73 9.43 14.91
C LYS A 37 -5.29 9.58 14.48
N LEU A 38 -4.75 8.59 13.76
CA LEU A 38 -3.38 8.62 13.25
C LEU A 38 -3.21 9.71 12.19
N ALA A 39 -4.15 9.81 11.25
CA ALA A 39 -4.18 10.85 10.24
C ALA A 39 -4.26 12.24 10.90
N TYR A 40 -5.21 12.46 11.82
CA TYR A 40 -5.35 13.73 12.54
C TYR A 40 -4.06 14.13 13.27
N LYS A 41 -3.41 13.19 13.97
CA LYS A 41 -2.17 13.44 14.72
C LYS A 41 -1.01 13.92 13.86
N TYR A 42 -0.89 13.41 12.63
CA TYR A 42 0.28 13.68 11.78
C TYR A 42 -0.02 14.55 10.55
N LYS A 43 -1.28 14.93 10.32
CA LYS A 43 -1.67 15.74 9.17
C LYS A 43 -1.23 17.18 9.39
N ASN A 44 -0.26 17.62 8.59
CA ASN A 44 0.13 19.02 8.41
C ASN A 44 0.56 19.22 6.94
N SER A 45 0.80 20.46 6.53
CA SER A 45 1.19 20.82 5.16
C SER A 45 2.48 20.14 4.68
N ASP A 46 3.39 19.85 5.61
CA ASP A 46 4.65 19.18 5.27
C ASP A 46 4.44 17.70 4.98
N ASN A 47 3.45 17.08 5.61
CA ASN A 47 3.20 15.65 5.52
C ASN A 47 2.16 15.23 4.48
N TYR A 48 1.19 16.12 4.23
CA TYR A 48 0.01 15.84 3.44
C TYR A 48 -0.21 16.96 2.44
N ILE A 49 -0.44 16.59 1.18
CA ILE A 49 -0.76 17.52 0.11
C ILE A 49 -2.27 17.40 -0.16
N ASP A 50 -2.99 18.51 -0.03
CA ASP A 50 -4.44 18.51 -0.27
C ASP A 50 -4.78 18.03 -1.69
N ASN A 51 -5.83 17.20 -1.76
CA ASN A 51 -6.30 16.53 -2.97
C ASN A 51 -5.32 15.55 -3.65
N ILE A 52 -4.12 15.36 -3.10
CA ILE A 52 -3.12 14.41 -3.61
C ILE A 52 -2.92 13.25 -2.62
N GLY A 53 -2.73 13.55 -1.34
CA GLY A 53 -2.53 12.57 -0.28
C GLY A 53 -1.21 12.71 0.47
N TRP A 54 -0.78 11.62 1.10
CA TRP A 54 0.40 11.59 1.98
C TRP A 54 1.70 11.49 1.19
N LYS A 55 2.70 12.29 1.58
CA LYS A 55 4.07 12.16 1.05
C LYS A 55 4.69 10.89 1.64
N HIS A 56 5.42 10.15 0.80
CA HIS A 56 6.02 8.88 1.22
C HIS A 56 7.12 9.08 2.31
N ASP A 57 7.85 10.20 2.33
CA ASP A 57 8.87 10.48 3.38
C ASP A 57 8.23 10.71 4.73
N SER A 58 7.05 11.32 4.73
CA SER A 58 6.24 11.51 5.93
C SER A 58 5.73 10.17 6.45
N LEU A 59 5.30 9.26 5.58
CA LEU A 59 4.92 7.90 5.97
C LEU A 59 6.11 7.14 6.61
N ILE A 60 7.31 7.28 6.04
CA ILE A 60 8.54 6.71 6.61
C ILE A 60 8.84 7.30 7.99
N SER A 61 8.79 8.63 8.11
CA SER A 61 8.99 9.32 9.39
C SER A 61 7.99 8.83 10.45
N ILE A 62 6.73 8.60 10.08
CA ILE A 62 5.72 8.06 10.98
C ILE A 62 6.06 6.63 11.41
N LEU A 63 6.42 5.74 10.48
CA LEU A 63 6.83 4.37 10.81
C LEU A 63 8.02 4.34 11.78
N ASN A 64 9.03 5.18 11.53
CA ASN A 64 10.21 5.30 12.38
C ASN A 64 9.85 5.75 13.81
N LYS A 65 8.82 6.61 13.99
CA LYS A 65 8.30 6.99 15.32
C LYS A 65 7.65 5.84 16.08
N PHE A 66 7.25 4.76 15.40
CA PHE A 66 6.78 3.51 16.01
C PHE A 66 7.91 2.48 16.19
N GLY A 67 9.17 2.88 15.99
CA GLY A 67 10.32 1.96 16.07
C GLY A 67 10.45 1.03 14.86
N LEU A 68 9.67 1.26 13.80
CA LEU A 68 9.76 0.48 12.57
C LEU A 68 10.71 1.20 11.61
N HIS A 69 11.93 0.70 11.48
CA HIS A 69 12.97 1.25 10.61
C HIS A 69 12.55 1.14 9.14
N ALA A 70 11.93 2.20 8.63
CA ALA A 70 11.40 2.27 7.28
C ALA A 70 12.29 3.10 6.35
N TYR A 71 12.32 2.73 5.08
CA TYR A 71 13.12 3.42 4.06
C TYR A 71 12.54 3.23 2.66
N ARG A 72 13.02 4.04 1.70
CA ARG A 72 12.85 3.76 0.27
C ARG A 72 14.18 3.29 -0.29
N ALA A 73 14.18 2.20 -1.04
CA ALA A 73 15.28 1.92 -1.95
C ALA A 73 15.23 2.92 -3.12
N GLY A 74 16.37 3.21 -3.74
CA GLY A 74 16.47 4.11 -4.90
C GLY A 74 15.77 3.54 -6.14
N GLU A 75 16.50 2.91 -7.05
CA GLU A 75 15.87 2.07 -8.08
C GLU A 75 15.24 0.84 -7.42
N GLN A 76 13.91 0.79 -7.42
CA GLN A 76 13.19 -0.27 -6.74
C GLN A 76 12.83 -1.36 -7.72
N SER A 77 13.51 -2.50 -7.58
CA SER A 77 13.25 -3.64 -8.44
C SER A 77 12.07 -4.45 -7.89
N PHE A 78 11.31 -5.04 -8.80
CA PHE A 78 10.28 -6.00 -8.45
C PHE A 78 10.85 -7.17 -7.62
N LEU A 79 12.10 -7.57 -7.87
CA LEU A 79 12.79 -8.62 -7.12
C LEU A 79 12.98 -8.26 -5.65
N GLN A 80 13.32 -7.01 -5.32
CA GLN A 80 13.44 -6.57 -3.92
C GLN A 80 12.11 -6.67 -3.16
N ILE A 81 10.99 -6.41 -3.83
CA ILE A 81 9.65 -6.60 -3.23
C ILE A 81 9.45 -8.08 -2.89
N ILE A 82 9.80 -8.97 -3.81
CA ILE A 82 9.68 -10.42 -3.64
C ILE A 82 10.53 -10.90 -2.45
N GLU A 83 11.79 -10.49 -2.41
CA GLU A 83 12.74 -10.87 -1.36
C GLU A 83 12.28 -10.39 0.02
N SER A 84 11.84 -9.13 0.12
CA SER A 84 11.31 -8.57 1.37
C SER A 84 10.12 -9.39 1.90
N VAL A 85 9.15 -9.71 1.04
CA VAL A 85 7.98 -10.49 1.45
C VAL A 85 8.38 -11.91 1.87
N LYS A 86 9.32 -12.54 1.17
CA LYS A 86 9.87 -13.86 1.56
C LYS A 86 10.60 -13.83 2.91
N GLN A 87 11.14 -12.69 3.30
CA GLN A 87 11.78 -12.45 4.60
C GLN A 87 10.78 -12.00 5.70
N ASN A 88 9.47 -12.21 5.51
CA ASN A 88 8.43 -11.77 6.45
C ASN A 88 8.37 -10.25 6.67
N ASN A 89 8.77 -9.47 5.66
CA ASN A 89 8.71 -8.02 5.65
C ASN A 89 7.70 -7.54 4.60
N PRO A 90 6.46 -7.17 4.99
CA PRO A 90 5.48 -6.62 4.06
C PRO A 90 5.95 -5.26 3.54
N VAL A 91 5.55 -4.93 2.32
CA VAL A 91 6.03 -3.74 1.60
C VAL A 91 4.85 -2.85 1.26
N ILE A 92 4.94 -1.55 1.56
CA ILE A 92 3.97 -0.58 1.04
C ILE A 92 4.39 -0.26 -0.40
N VAL A 93 3.47 -0.37 -1.35
CA VAL A 93 3.72 -0.10 -2.77
C VAL A 93 2.82 1.02 -3.28
N SER A 94 3.34 1.85 -4.17
CA SER A 94 2.57 2.88 -4.86
C SER A 94 2.20 2.47 -6.28
N LEU A 95 0.90 2.52 -6.55
CA LEU A 95 0.26 2.03 -7.77
C LEU A 95 -0.55 3.15 -8.43
N ILE A 96 -0.68 3.08 -9.76
CA ILE A 96 -1.65 3.86 -10.55
C ILE A 96 -2.86 2.97 -10.83
N VAL A 97 -3.96 3.26 -10.15
CA VAL A 97 -5.14 2.38 -10.12
C VAL A 97 -6.38 3.10 -10.64
N PRO A 98 -7.44 2.38 -11.06
CA PRO A 98 -8.70 3.03 -11.41
C PRO A 98 -9.27 3.80 -10.22
N LYS A 99 -9.79 5.00 -10.47
CA LYS A 99 -10.65 5.73 -9.52
C LYS A 99 -11.85 4.85 -9.13
N VAL A 100 -12.39 5.07 -7.93
CA VAL A 100 -13.48 4.25 -7.37
C VAL A 100 -14.67 4.11 -8.32
N ASN A 101 -15.10 5.22 -8.93
CA ASN A 101 -16.20 5.27 -9.90
C ASN A 101 -15.89 4.58 -11.26
N ASN A 102 -14.65 4.13 -11.47
CA ASN A 102 -14.18 3.49 -12.69
C ASN A 102 -13.65 2.06 -12.44
N LEU A 103 -13.91 1.49 -11.25
CA LEU A 103 -13.46 0.14 -10.93
C LEU A 103 -14.20 -0.89 -11.79
N SER A 104 -13.45 -1.85 -12.32
CA SER A 104 -14.02 -2.96 -13.05
C SER A 104 -14.73 -3.91 -12.10
N ILE A 105 -15.96 -4.31 -12.44
CA ILE A 105 -16.70 -5.38 -11.74
C ILE A 105 -15.91 -6.70 -11.76
N LYS A 106 -15.07 -6.90 -12.79
CA LYS A 106 -14.22 -8.09 -12.92
C LYS A 106 -13.03 -8.12 -11.95
N GLY A 107 -12.77 -7.05 -11.18
CA GLY A 107 -11.62 -6.99 -10.27
C GLY A 107 -10.29 -6.65 -10.95
N ILE A 108 -10.33 -6.20 -12.21
CA ILE A 108 -9.12 -5.84 -12.96
C ILE A 108 -8.51 -4.57 -12.39
N TYR A 109 -7.28 -4.70 -11.87
CA TYR A 109 -6.55 -3.60 -11.23
C TYR A 109 -5.95 -2.59 -12.23
N ILE A 110 -6.09 -2.83 -13.53
CA ILE A 110 -5.56 -1.99 -14.60
C ILE A 110 -6.61 -0.94 -15.04
N PRO A 111 -6.29 0.36 -15.02
CA PRO A 111 -7.17 1.39 -15.56
C PRO A 111 -7.32 1.25 -17.09
N LYS A 112 -8.56 1.34 -17.59
CA LYS A 112 -8.86 1.31 -19.03
C LYS A 112 -8.25 2.52 -19.77
N ASN A 113 -8.26 3.70 -19.13
CA ASN A 113 -7.63 4.92 -19.66
C ASN A 113 -6.82 5.60 -18.53
N LYS A 114 -5.49 5.55 -18.62
CA LYS A 114 -4.59 6.06 -17.57
C LYS A 114 -4.80 7.55 -17.27
N LEU A 115 -5.15 8.39 -18.24
CA LEU A 115 -5.16 9.85 -18.06
C LEU A 115 -6.40 10.35 -17.30
N LEU A 116 -7.58 9.78 -17.57
CA LEU A 116 -8.84 10.30 -17.02
C LEU A 116 -9.36 9.48 -15.83
N SER A 117 -9.11 8.17 -15.83
CA SER A 117 -9.75 7.24 -14.90
C SER A 117 -8.80 6.69 -13.84
N SER A 118 -7.60 7.25 -13.66
CA SER A 118 -6.61 6.73 -12.69
C SER A 118 -6.26 7.71 -11.56
N THR A 119 -5.74 7.16 -10.48
CA THR A 119 -5.21 7.90 -9.33
C THR A 119 -4.01 7.17 -8.75
N GLY A 120 -3.11 7.91 -8.11
CA GLY A 120 -2.11 7.31 -7.23
C GLY A 120 -2.78 6.67 -6.02
N HIS A 121 -2.29 5.51 -5.62
CA HIS A 121 -2.82 4.74 -4.48
C HIS A 121 -1.70 3.97 -3.78
N LEU A 122 -1.89 3.68 -2.50
CA LEU A 122 -0.96 2.90 -1.69
C LEU A 122 -1.65 1.62 -1.20
N CYS A 123 -0.96 0.50 -1.37
CA CYS A 123 -1.36 -0.83 -0.92
C CYS A 123 -0.22 -1.49 -0.15
N VAL A 124 -0.52 -2.57 0.58
CA VAL A 124 0.50 -3.40 1.23
C VAL A 124 0.60 -4.73 0.50
N ILE A 125 1.80 -5.11 0.05
CA ILE A 125 2.07 -6.48 -0.42
C ILE A 125 2.26 -7.37 0.80
N VAL A 126 1.46 -8.45 0.86
CA VAL A 126 1.39 -9.35 2.02
C VAL A 126 1.56 -10.80 1.65
N GLY A 127 1.75 -11.12 0.37
CA GLY A 127 2.02 -12.47 -0.03
C GLY A 127 2.48 -12.57 -1.46
N ILE A 128 3.06 -13.72 -1.77
CA ILE A 128 3.56 -14.07 -3.09
C ILE A 128 3.43 -15.57 -3.34
N ASN A 129 3.01 -15.90 -4.56
CA ASN A 129 3.09 -17.25 -5.11
C ASN A 129 3.93 -17.21 -6.41
N ASN A 130 3.84 -18.25 -7.24
CA ASN A 130 4.68 -18.37 -8.43
C ASN A 130 4.39 -17.30 -9.52
N SER A 131 3.17 -16.75 -9.57
CA SER A 131 2.74 -15.84 -10.65
C SER A 131 2.05 -14.56 -10.18
N ASP A 132 1.69 -14.50 -8.90
CA ASP A 132 0.82 -13.48 -8.32
C ASP A 132 1.41 -12.89 -7.06
N LEU A 133 1.12 -11.61 -6.87
CA LEU A 133 1.22 -10.94 -5.58
C LEU A 133 -0.15 -10.94 -4.90
N MET A 134 -0.12 -11.00 -3.57
CA MET A 134 -1.29 -10.76 -2.73
C MET A 134 -1.12 -9.41 -2.05
N LEU A 135 -2.15 -8.56 -2.15
CA LEU A 135 -2.14 -7.21 -1.58
C LEU A 135 -3.35 -6.95 -0.69
N HIS A 136 -3.15 -6.14 0.35
CA HIS A 136 -4.23 -5.43 1.02
C HIS A 136 -4.43 -4.08 0.34
N ASP A 137 -5.58 -3.92 -0.30
CA ASP A 137 -6.05 -2.64 -0.81
C ASP A 137 -6.95 -1.96 0.25
N PRO A 138 -6.54 -0.84 0.84
CA PRO A 138 -7.27 -0.25 1.95
C PRO A 138 -8.58 0.46 1.53
N ARG A 139 -8.96 0.49 0.25
CA ARG A 139 -10.21 1.15 -0.18
C ARG A 139 -11.49 0.44 0.28
N ASN A 140 -11.41 -0.84 0.62
CA ASN A 140 -12.53 -1.70 1.02
C ASN A 140 -13.68 -1.76 -0.02
N ILE A 141 -13.35 -1.93 -1.30
CA ILE A 141 -14.37 -1.92 -2.38
C ILE A 141 -14.46 -3.30 -3.04
N GLY A 142 -15.54 -4.03 -2.77
CA GLY A 142 -15.85 -5.29 -3.45
C GLY A 142 -14.70 -6.31 -3.38
N LYS A 143 -14.10 -6.63 -4.54
CA LYS A 143 -12.92 -7.53 -4.65
C LYS A 143 -11.59 -6.82 -4.37
N TYR A 144 -11.56 -5.48 -4.39
CA TYR A 144 -10.37 -4.66 -4.14
C TYR A 144 -10.21 -4.39 -2.64
N LYS A 145 -9.91 -5.44 -1.89
CA LYS A 145 -9.76 -5.39 -0.43
C LYS A 145 -8.65 -6.33 0.04
N ASN A 146 -8.85 -7.00 1.17
CA ASN A 146 -7.87 -7.92 1.74
C ASN A 146 -7.54 -9.09 0.82
N ASN A 147 -6.26 -9.48 0.78
CA ASN A 147 -5.77 -10.62 0.00
C ASN A 147 -6.14 -10.57 -1.48
N LEU A 148 -6.26 -9.37 -2.03
CA LEU A 148 -6.47 -9.16 -3.46
C LEU A 148 -5.29 -9.78 -4.21
N LYS A 149 -5.57 -10.66 -5.17
CA LYS A 149 -4.55 -11.25 -6.04
C LYS A 149 -4.37 -10.39 -7.28
N ILE A 150 -3.12 -10.13 -7.64
CA ILE A 150 -2.74 -9.47 -8.88
C ILE A 150 -1.60 -10.25 -9.52
N THR A 151 -1.68 -10.52 -10.82
CA THR A 151 -0.58 -11.18 -11.53
C THR A 151 0.64 -10.26 -11.59
N PHE A 152 1.85 -10.81 -11.72
CA PHE A 152 3.06 -10.00 -11.87
C PHE A 152 2.99 -9.04 -13.06
N LYS A 153 2.40 -9.50 -14.18
CA LYS A 153 2.19 -8.69 -15.39
C LYS A 153 1.24 -7.52 -15.12
N GLU A 154 0.15 -7.75 -14.39
CA GLU A 154 -0.76 -6.66 -14.01
C GLU A 154 -0.09 -5.67 -13.06
N PHE A 155 0.62 -6.17 -12.05
CA PHE A 155 1.34 -5.35 -11.08
C PHE A 155 2.35 -4.43 -11.77
N GLN A 156 3.19 -4.97 -12.66
CA GLN A 156 4.18 -4.17 -13.41
C GLN A 156 3.55 -3.04 -14.23
N ARG A 157 2.32 -3.21 -14.72
CA ARG A 157 1.62 -2.17 -15.52
C ARG A 157 1.11 -0.99 -14.70
N VAL A 158 0.87 -1.22 -13.41
CA VAL A 158 0.31 -0.23 -12.47
C VAL A 158 1.35 0.26 -11.47
N PHE A 159 2.45 -0.44 -11.28
CA PHE A 159 3.49 -0.09 -10.33
C PHE A 159 4.19 1.21 -10.72
N THR A 160 4.34 2.14 -9.76
CA THR A 160 4.96 3.45 -10.01
C THR A 160 6.48 3.45 -9.83
N GLY A 161 7.08 2.31 -9.48
CA GLY A 161 8.50 2.26 -9.10
C GLY A 161 8.79 2.75 -7.68
N ARG A 162 7.76 2.98 -6.85
CA ARG A 162 7.90 3.53 -5.49
C ARG A 162 7.26 2.64 -4.43
N CYS A 163 8.01 2.42 -3.37
CA CYS A 163 7.71 1.54 -2.24
C CYS A 163 8.33 2.11 -0.96
N ILE A 164 7.82 1.61 0.16
CA ILE A 164 8.40 1.77 1.49
C ILE A 164 8.63 0.37 2.05
N TYR A 165 9.88 0.10 2.42
CA TYR A 165 10.34 -1.16 3.01
C TYR A 165 10.50 -1.00 4.52
N LEU A 166 10.47 -2.12 5.24
CA LEU A 166 10.92 -2.24 6.62
C LEU A 166 12.27 -2.96 6.65
N LYS A 167 13.21 -2.48 7.46
CA LYS A 167 14.50 -3.13 7.71
C LYS A 167 14.39 -4.16 8.82
#